data_AF-A0AAW3EPM4-F1
#
_entry.id   AF-A0AAW3EPM4-F1
#
_cell.length_a   1.000
_cell.length_b   1.000
_cell.length_c   1.000
_cell.angle_alpha   90.00
_cell.angle_beta   90.00
_cell.angle_gamma   90.00
#
_symmetry.space_group_name_H-M   'P 1'
#
loop_
_entity.id
_entity.type
_entity.pdbx_description
1 polymer ?
#
loop_
_entity_poly.entity_id
_entity_poly.type
_entity_poly.pdbx_seq_one_letter_code
_entity_poly.pdbx_strand_id
1 'polypeptide(L)'
;MSDMYERLDRWGAWAASEQSGVDWQPIAAGFKGLIPHGKKSRSQCSDDEGLMIDGCVARLRKYKPEEYDLVVAHFVLGISLRAIAKKRKCSDGTIRKEMQTAEGFIGGCLAMLN
;
A
#
# COMPACT_ATOMS: atom_id res chain seq x y z
N MET A 1 3.79 -14.62 7.25
CA MET A 1 3.18 -13.35 6.80
C MET A 1 2.01 -13.73 5.90
N SER A 2 0.92 -12.96 5.85
CA SER A 2 -0.23 -13.28 4.97
C SER A 2 0.19 -13.17 3.50
N ASP A 3 -0.28 -14.05 2.62
CA ASP A 3 -0.04 -13.98 1.16
C ASP A 3 -0.42 -12.61 0.60
N MET A 4 -1.55 -12.06 1.07
CA MET A 4 -2.02 -10.75 0.62
C MET A 4 -1.09 -9.61 1.06
N TYR A 5 -0.49 -9.70 2.24
CA TYR A 5 0.46 -8.70 2.72
C TYR A 5 1.70 -8.63 1.83
N GLU A 6 2.22 -9.79 1.40
CA GLU A 6 3.37 -9.85 0.49
C GLU A 6 3.02 -9.30 -0.90
N ARG A 7 1.82 -9.59 -1.41
CA ARG A 7 1.34 -9.06 -2.68
C ARG A 7 1.13 -7.54 -2.62
N LEU A 8 0.61 -7.01 -1.51
CA LEU A 8 0.52 -5.57 -1.28
C LEU A 8 1.90 -4.91 -1.13
N ASP A 9 2.90 -5.63 -0.60
CA ASP A 9 4.27 -5.14 -0.55
C ASP A 9 4.86 -4.95 -1.95
N ARG A 10 4.68 -5.94 -2.83
CA ARG A 10 5.12 -5.86 -4.23
C ARG A 10 4.35 -4.81 -5.02
N TRP A 11 3.03 -4.75 -4.86
CA TRP A 11 2.19 -3.71 -5.44
C TRP A 11 2.60 -2.32 -4.97
N GLY A 12 2.86 -2.13 -3.68
CA GLY A 12 3.31 -0.83 -3.14
C GLY A 12 4.65 -0.39 -3.71
N ALA A 13 5.55 -1.33 -4.02
CA ALA A 13 6.80 -1.05 -4.73
C ALA A 13 6.57 -0.70 -6.21
N TRP A 14 5.66 -1.40 -6.89
CA TRP A 14 5.25 -1.12 -8.27
C TRP A 14 4.58 0.27 -8.37
N ALA A 15 3.60 0.56 -7.52
CA ALA A 15 2.86 1.82 -7.46
C ALA A 15 3.74 3.03 -7.14
N ALA A 16 4.78 2.85 -6.32
CA ALA A 16 5.75 3.91 -6.01
C ALA A 16 6.82 4.12 -7.10
N SER A 17 6.82 3.31 -8.17
CA SER A 17 7.80 3.40 -9.25
C SER A 17 7.40 4.46 -10.28
N GLU A 18 8.39 5.21 -10.79
CA GLU A 18 8.19 6.24 -11.83
C GLU A 18 7.69 5.66 -13.17
N GLN A 19 7.75 4.34 -13.37
CA GLN A 19 7.30 3.65 -14.59
C GLN A 19 5.84 3.17 -14.54
N SER A 20 5.18 3.19 -13.38
CA SER A 20 3.83 2.58 -13.23
C SER A 20 2.71 3.29 -13.99
N GLY A 21 2.92 4.55 -14.41
CA GLY A 21 1.89 5.34 -15.10
C GLY A 21 0.69 5.74 -14.22
N VAL A 22 0.72 5.43 -12.92
CA VAL A 22 -0.28 5.84 -11.93
C VAL A 22 0.28 7.02 -11.13
N ASP A 23 -0.46 8.13 -11.04
CA ASP A 23 -0.06 9.36 -10.36
C ASP A 23 -0.03 9.22 -8.82
N TRP A 24 0.78 8.32 -8.28
CA TRP A 24 1.16 8.33 -6.88
C TRP A 24 2.25 9.39 -6.71
N GLN A 25 1.79 10.65 -6.59
CA GLN A 25 2.55 11.91 -6.54
C GLN A 25 4.08 11.74 -6.48
N PRO A 26 4.83 12.24 -7.48
CA PRO A 26 6.28 12.14 -7.48
C PRO A 26 6.80 12.78 -6.19
N ILE A 27 7.70 12.06 -5.52
CA ILE A 27 8.46 12.60 -4.39
C ILE A 27 8.96 13.97 -4.83
N ALA A 28 8.46 15.04 -4.18
CA ALA A 28 8.83 16.40 -4.54
C ALA A 28 10.36 16.47 -4.60
N ALA A 29 10.92 17.09 -5.65
CA ALA A 29 12.34 17.01 -5.99
C ALA A 29 13.32 17.29 -4.82
N GLY A 30 12.88 18.06 -3.81
CA GLY A 30 13.63 18.35 -2.58
C GLY A 30 13.73 17.22 -1.54
N PHE A 31 12.99 16.11 -1.69
CA PHE A 31 13.05 14.93 -0.79
C PHE A 31 13.84 13.77 -1.39
N LYS A 32 14.39 13.92 -2.61
CA LYS A 32 15.22 12.92 -3.29
C LYS A 32 16.54 12.74 -2.52
N GLY A 33 16.60 11.70 -1.69
CA GLY A 33 17.78 11.36 -0.85
C GLY A 33 17.53 11.37 0.67
N LEU A 34 16.38 11.88 1.13
CA LEU A 34 16.00 11.85 2.56
C LEU A 34 15.16 10.62 2.95
N ILE A 35 14.70 9.85 1.97
CA ILE A 35 14.05 8.57 2.21
C ILE A 35 15.15 7.50 2.31
N PRO A 36 15.22 6.74 3.42
CA PRO A 36 16.26 5.75 3.62
C PRO A 36 16.33 4.82 2.40
N HIS A 37 17.56 4.69 1.88
CA HIS A 37 17.95 4.01 0.63
C HIS A 37 17.54 2.53 0.50
N GLY A 38 16.74 1.97 1.41
CA GLY A 38 16.27 0.59 1.38
C GLY A 38 15.10 0.31 0.42
N LYS A 39 14.60 1.31 -0.32
CA LYS A 39 13.36 1.16 -1.13
C LYS A 39 13.57 0.86 -2.62
N LYS A 40 14.79 1.01 -3.16
CA LYS A 40 15.10 0.60 -4.55
C LYS A 40 15.20 -0.91 -4.74
N SER A 41 15.15 -1.70 -3.65
CA SER A 41 15.34 -3.16 -3.68
C SER A 41 14.07 -3.97 -3.43
N ARG A 42 12.90 -3.34 -3.24
CA ARG A 42 11.65 -4.09 -3.10
C ARG A 42 11.29 -4.69 -4.46
N SER A 43 11.06 -5.99 -4.50
CA SER A 43 10.59 -6.68 -5.71
C SER A 43 9.23 -6.12 -6.10
N GLN A 44 9.09 -5.69 -7.35
CA GLN A 44 7.82 -5.23 -7.90
C GLN A 44 7.01 -6.41 -8.44
N CYS A 45 5.68 -6.25 -8.52
CA CYS A 45 4.83 -7.14 -9.31
C CYS A 45 4.89 -6.76 -10.80
N SER A 46 4.30 -7.57 -11.67
CA SER A 46 4.09 -7.20 -13.08
C SER A 46 3.07 -6.07 -13.21
N ASP A 47 3.03 -5.42 -14.38
CA ASP A 47 2.03 -4.38 -14.68
C ASP A 47 0.60 -4.91 -14.59
N ASP A 48 0.35 -6.12 -15.11
CA ASP A 48 -0.98 -6.74 -15.05
C ASP A 48 -1.44 -6.96 -13.59
N GLU A 49 -0.58 -7.54 -12.76
CA GLU A 49 -0.88 -7.74 -11.34
C GLU A 49 -1.00 -6.39 -10.62
N GLY A 50 -0.14 -5.43 -10.97
CA GLY A 50 -0.15 -4.07 -10.44
C GLY A 50 -1.49 -3.38 -10.69
N LEU A 51 -1.97 -3.39 -11.93
CA LEU A 51 -3.24 -2.81 -12.34
C LEU A 51 -4.45 -3.53 -11.71
N MET A 52 -4.41 -4.86 -11.61
CA MET A 52 -5.47 -5.62 -10.93
C MET A 52 -5.61 -5.24 -9.45
N ILE A 53 -4.49 -5.18 -8.73
CA ILE A 53 -4.48 -4.80 -7.31
C ILE A 53 -4.86 -3.33 -7.18
N ASP A 54 -4.36 -2.44 -8.04
CA ASP A 54 -4.69 -1.01 -8.01
C ASP A 54 -6.20 -0.77 -8.20
N GLY A 55 -6.84 -1.50 -9.12
CA GLY A 55 -8.29 -1.47 -9.28
C GLY A 55 -9.07 -1.90 -8.02
N CYS A 56 -8.54 -2.88 -7.29
CA CYS A 56 -9.12 -3.33 -6.01
C CYS A 56 -8.90 -2.30 -4.89
N VAL A 57 -7.72 -1.67 -4.83
CA VAL A 57 -7.39 -0.57 -3.90
C VAL A 57 -8.25 0.67 -4.20
N ALA A 58 -8.51 0.97 -5.47
CA ALA A 58 -9.43 2.04 -5.87
C ALA A 58 -10.86 1.78 -5.39
N ARG A 59 -11.32 0.52 -5.40
CA ARG A 59 -12.61 0.13 -4.78
C ARG A 59 -12.55 0.29 -3.26
N LEU A 60 -11.46 -0.11 -2.61
CA LEU A 60 -11.28 0.10 -1.17
C LEU A 60 -11.47 1.58 -0.80
N ARG A 61 -10.88 2.52 -1.57
CA ARG A 61 -11.08 3.97 -1.37
C ARG A 61 -12.55 4.40 -1.33
N LYS A 62 -13.39 3.78 -2.17
CA LYS A 62 -14.82 4.10 -2.26
C LYS A 62 -15.60 3.64 -1.03
N TYR A 63 -15.29 2.47 -0.48
CA TYR A 63 -16.08 1.85 0.60
C TYR A 63 -15.46 2.02 2.00
N LYS A 64 -14.14 2.17 2.08
CA LYS A 64 -13.33 2.14 3.30
C LYS A 64 -12.14 3.11 3.16
N PRO A 65 -12.41 4.43 3.16
CA PRO A 65 -11.38 5.44 2.89
C PRO A 65 -10.26 5.47 3.95
N GLU A 66 -10.56 5.17 5.21
CA GLU A 66 -9.56 5.17 6.29
C GLU A 66 -8.56 4.01 6.18
N GLU A 67 -9.05 2.83 5.78
CA GLU A 67 -8.22 1.67 5.46
C GLU A 67 -7.44 1.86 4.16
N TYR A 68 -8.02 2.54 3.16
CA TYR A 68 -7.29 2.95 1.96
C TYR A 68 -6.08 3.83 2.32
N ASP A 69 -6.29 4.88 3.12
CA ASP A 69 -5.20 5.77 3.55
C ASP A 69 -4.12 5.01 4.32
N LEU A 70 -4.52 4.02 5.13
CA LEU A 70 -3.61 3.15 5.85
C LEU A 70 -2.76 2.27 4.91
N VAL A 71 -3.39 1.65 3.90
CA VAL A 71 -2.70 0.84 2.88
C VAL A 71 -1.70 1.69 2.10
N VAL A 72 -2.10 2.87 1.63
CA VAL A 72 -1.23 3.77 0.87
C VAL A 72 -0.05 4.25 1.73
N ALA A 73 -0.32 4.72 2.95
CA ALA A 73 0.71 5.18 3.86
C ALA A 73 1.74 4.08 4.16
N HIS A 74 1.28 2.84 4.31
CA HIS A 74 2.16 1.73 4.64
C HIS A 74 2.93 1.19 3.44
N PHE A 75 2.24 0.81 2.37
CA PHE A 75 2.85 0.05 1.27
C PHE A 75 3.47 0.94 0.20
N VAL A 76 2.90 2.12 -0.08
CA VAL A 76 3.40 3.07 -1.09
C VAL A 76 4.38 4.06 -0.46
N LEU A 77 3.95 4.75 0.61
CA LEU A 77 4.79 5.74 1.29
C LEU A 77 5.83 5.11 2.24
N GLY A 78 5.70 3.82 2.56
CA GLY A 78 6.63 3.07 3.40
C GLY A 78 6.69 3.54 4.86
N ILE A 79 5.58 4.04 5.40
CA ILE A 79 5.47 4.43 6.79
C ILE A 79 5.17 3.18 7.61
N SER A 80 5.96 2.89 8.65
CA SER A 80 5.71 1.73 9.52
C SER A 80 4.35 1.82 10.22
N LEU A 81 3.66 0.69 10.44
CA LEU A 81 2.38 0.65 11.16
C LEU A 81 2.47 1.29 12.56
N ARG A 82 3.61 1.13 13.25
CA ARG A 82 3.88 1.77 14.53
C ARG A 82 3.90 3.30 14.44
N ALA A 83 4.51 3.84 13.40
CA ALA A 83 4.53 5.30 13.17
C ALA A 83 3.14 5.83 12.85
N ILE A 84 2.33 5.06 12.11
CA ILE A 84 0.92 5.40 11.83
C ILE A 84 0.10 5.38 13.13
N ALA A 85 0.25 4.34 13.96
CA ALA A 85 -0.43 4.22 15.26
C ALA A 85 -0.10 5.41 16.17
N LYS A 86 1.19 5.77 16.28
CA LYS A 86 1.64 6.94 17.03
C LYS A 86 1.01 8.24 16.51
N LYS A 87 0.93 8.42 15.19
CA LYS A 87 0.33 9.60 14.56
C LYS A 87 -1.18 9.68 14.80
N ARG A 88 -1.88 8.53 14.72
CA ARG A 88 -3.32 8.41 15.00
C ARG A 88 -3.65 8.35 16.52
N LYS A 89 -2.64 8.38 17.39
CA LYS A 89 -2.76 8.27 18.85
C LYS A 89 -3.56 7.04 19.30
N CYS A 90 -3.35 5.91 18.62
CA CYS A 90 -4.00 4.64 18.93
C CYS A 90 -2.97 3.53 19.15
N SER A 91 -3.44 2.35 19.53
CA SER A 91 -2.57 1.19 19.76
C SER A 91 -2.10 0.56 18.44
N ASP A 92 -0.91 -0.05 18.45
CA ASP A 92 -0.43 -0.84 17.30
C ASP A 92 -1.43 -1.95 16.92
N GLY A 93 -2.15 -2.52 17.89
CA GLY A 93 -3.17 -3.53 17.67
C GLY A 93 -4.39 -3.01 16.90
N THR A 94 -4.76 -1.75 17.09
CA THR A 94 -5.83 -1.09 16.33
C THR A 94 -5.46 -1.02 14.85
N ILE A 95 -4.27 -0.49 14.54
CA ILE A 95 -3.79 -0.37 13.15
C ILE A 95 -3.64 -1.74 12.48
N ARG A 96 -3.19 -2.77 13.20
CA ARG A 96 -3.07 -4.12 12.64
C ARG A 96 -4.42 -4.73 12.28
N LYS A 97 -5.47 -4.50 13.09
CA LYS A 97 -6.84 -4.96 12.78
C LYS A 97 -7.43 -4.24 11.58
N GLU A 98 -7.21 -2.93 11.48
CA GLU A 98 -7.60 -2.14 10.30
C GLU A 98 -6.87 -2.63 9.04
N MET A 99 -5.56 -2.89 9.13
CA MET A 99 -4.78 -3.43 8.02
C MET A 99 -5.28 -4.81 7.59
N GLN A 100 -5.56 -5.71 8.53
CA GLN A 100 -6.14 -7.02 8.23
C GLN A 100 -7.51 -6.90 7.54
N THR A 101 -8.31 -5.90 7.93
CA THR A 101 -9.59 -5.61 7.29
C THR A 101 -9.39 -5.13 5.84
N ALA A 102 -8.38 -4.30 5.59
CA ALA A 102 -8.01 -3.86 4.26
C ALA A 102 -7.53 -5.03 3.38
N GLU A 103 -6.64 -5.87 3.90
CA GLU A 103 -6.17 -7.09 3.23
C GLU A 103 -7.33 -8.01 2.86
N GLY A 104 -8.26 -8.24 3.78
CA GLY A 104 -9.44 -9.09 3.54
C GLY A 104 -10.36 -8.52 2.46
N PHE A 105 -10.56 -7.21 2.44
CA PHE A 105 -11.36 -6.54 1.41
C PHE A 105 -10.71 -6.67 0.01
N ILE A 106 -9.42 -6.39 -0.10
CA ILE A 106 -8.68 -6.46 -1.36
C ILE A 106 -8.61 -7.91 -1.85
N GLY A 107 -8.29 -8.85 -0.98
CA GLY A 107 -8.28 -10.28 -1.29
C GLY A 107 -9.66 -10.77 -1.76
N GLY A 108 -10.74 -10.32 -1.12
CA GLY A 108 -12.10 -10.60 -1.57
C GLY A 108 -12.41 -10.02 -2.95
N CYS A 109 -11.98 -8.78 -3.23
CA CYS A 109 -12.15 -8.18 -4.55
C CYS A 109 -11.39 -8.95 -5.64
N LEU A 110 -10.14 -9.35 -5.37
CA LEU A 110 -9.33 -10.15 -6.29
C LEU A 110 -9.96 -11.52 -6.56
N ALA A 111 -10.48 -12.19 -5.53
CA ALA A 111 -11.13 -13.48 -5.67
C ALA A 111 -12.39 -13.43 -6.55
N MET A 112 -13.05 -12.28 -6.66
CA MET A 112 -14.22 -12.07 -7.52
C MET A 112 -13.86 -11.71 -8.98
N LEU A 113 -12.60 -11.43 -9.28
CA LEU A 113 -12.12 -11.10 -10.63
C LEU A 113 -11.59 -12.35 -11.38
N ASN A 114 -11.46 -13.48 -10.69
CA ASN A 114 -11.03 -14.77 -11.24
C ASN A 114 -12.21 -15.68 -11.60
#